data_AF-A0A951APJ8-F1
#
_entry.id   AF-A0A951APJ8-F1
#
_cell.length_a   1.000
_cell.length_b   1.000
_cell.length_c   1.000
_cell.angle_alpha   90.00
_cell.angle_beta   90.00
_cell.angle_gamma   90.00
#
_symmetry.space_group_name_H-M   'P 1'
#
loop_
_entity.id
_entity.type
_entity.pdbx_description
1 polymer ?
#
loop_
_entity_poly.entity_id
_entity_poly.type
_entity_poly.pdbx_seq_one_letter_code
_entity_poly.pdbx_strand_id
1 'polypeptide(L)' 'MKTSPLGFQSVKVIALAATDVDRARRFYSETLQLEEDRETTGQVGYGIGNSVLVIRQYPPTDDPNPRITLQV' A
#
# COMPACT_ATOMS: atom_id res chain seq x y z
N MET A 1 -21.47 -3.01 17.85
CA MET A 1 -20.90 -3.10 16.49
C MET A 1 -21.22 -4.48 15.94
N LYS A 2 -21.84 -4.59 14.76
CA LYS A 2 -22.00 -5.90 14.11
C LYS A 2 -20.62 -6.34 13.63
N THR A 3 -20.09 -7.43 14.18
CA THR A 3 -18.88 -8.05 13.69
C THR A 3 -19.13 -8.59 12.29
N SER A 4 -18.23 -8.26 11.35
CA SER A 4 -18.24 -8.89 10.02
C SER A 4 -18.14 -10.40 10.21
N PRO A 5 -18.97 -11.23 9.53
CA PRO A 5 -18.89 -12.69 9.64
C PRO A 5 -17.50 -13.24 9.31
N LEU A 6 -16.72 -12.48 8.53
CA LEU A 6 -15.37 -12.82 8.09
C LEU A 6 -14.26 -12.25 9.00
N GLY A 7 -14.62 -11.54 10.07
CA GLY A 7 -13.66 -10.97 11.02
C GLY A 7 -12.88 -9.74 10.54
N PHE A 8 -13.06 -9.29 9.30
CA PHE A 8 -12.32 -8.13 8.77
C PHE A 8 -12.49 -6.87 9.64
N GLN A 9 -11.36 -6.29 10.05
CA GLN A 9 -11.28 -5.12 10.94
C GLN A 9 -10.96 -3.83 10.17
N SER A 10 -9.97 -3.90 9.27
CA SER A 10 -9.47 -2.73 8.54
C SER A 10 -8.66 -3.13 7.31
N VAL A 11 -8.35 -2.14 6.46
CA VAL A 11 -7.30 -2.28 5.45
C VAL A 11 -5.95 -2.15 6.12
N LYS A 12 -5.09 -3.16 5.96
CA LYS A 12 -3.72 -3.16 6.49
C LYS A 12 -2.73 -2.60 5.48
N VAL A 13 -2.75 -3.12 4.25
CA VAL A 13 -1.77 -2.74 3.20
C VAL A 13 -2.48 -2.55 1.86
N ILE A 14 -2.06 -1.53 1.12
CA ILE A 14 -2.48 -1.27 -0.26
C ILE A 14 -1.23 -1.38 -1.13
N ALA A 15 -1.20 -2.32 -2.08
CA ALA A 15 -0.14 -2.38 -3.09
C ALA A 15 -0.57 -1.61 -4.34
N LEU A 16 0.12 -0.50 -4.61
CA LEU A 16 -0.13 0.35 -5.76
C LEU A 16 0.91 0.10 -6.85
N ALA A 17 0.45 -0.14 -8.07
CA ALA A 17 1.31 -0.25 -9.24
C ALA A 17 1.76 1.14 -9.72
N ALA A 18 3.04 1.28 -10.06
CA ALA A 18 3.59 2.45 -10.72
C ALA A 18 4.51 2.04 -11.88
N THR A 19 4.49 2.82 -12.96
CA THR A 19 5.42 2.65 -14.09
C THR A 19 6.81 3.20 -13.78
N ASP A 20 6.88 4.24 -12.95
CA ASP A 20 8.09 4.88 -12.44
C ASP A 20 8.02 4.90 -10.91
N VAL A 21 8.69 3.92 -10.29
CA VAL A 21 8.66 3.75 -8.83
C VAL A 21 9.44 4.85 -8.13
N ASP A 22 10.54 5.35 -8.68
CA ASP A 22 11.34 6.37 -8.02
C ASP A 22 10.63 7.72 -8.01
N ARG A 23 9.95 8.07 -9.11
CA ARG A 23 9.05 9.24 -9.12
C ARG A 23 7.91 9.09 -8.13
N ALA A 24 7.31 7.91 -8.04
CA ALA A 24 6.23 7.66 -7.10
C ALA A 24 6.74 7.76 -5.64
N ARG A 25 7.88 7.15 -5.32
CA ARG A 25 8.54 7.27 -4.01
C ARG A 25 8.75 8.72 -3.61
N ARG A 26 9.38 9.53 -4.48
CA ARG A 26 9.58 10.98 -4.23
C ARG A 26 8.26 11.71 -3.99
N PHE A 27 7.22 11.38 -4.74
CA PHE A 27 5.90 11.99 -4.50
C PHE A 27 5.37 11.67 -3.10
N TYR A 28 5.36 10.39 -2.69
CA TYR A 28 4.83 10.01 -1.39
C TYR A 28 5.74 10.44 -0.22
N SER A 29 7.06 10.44 -0.37
CA SER A 29 8.00 10.82 0.70
C SER A 29 8.28 12.32 0.77
N GLU A 30 8.39 13.03 -0.34
CA GLU A 30 8.81 14.45 -0.37
C GLU A 30 7.62 15.39 -0.54
N THR A 31 6.68 15.07 -1.44
CA THR A 31 5.52 15.94 -1.70
C THR A 31 4.46 15.77 -0.62
N LEU A 32 4.13 14.52 -0.29
CA LEU A 32 3.14 14.20 0.74
C LEU A 32 3.73 14.01 2.14
N GLN A 33 5.07 13.96 2.25
CA GLN A 33 5.78 13.84 3.52
C GLN A 33 5.31 12.65 4.37
N LEU A 34 4.95 11.54 3.71
CA LEU A 34 4.53 10.32 4.41
C LEU A 34 5.75 9.63 5.03
N GLU A 35 5.58 9.14 6.25
CA GLU A 35 6.60 8.37 6.95
C GLU A 35 6.83 7.02 6.26
N GLU A 36 8.09 6.61 6.13
CA GLU A 36 8.43 5.27 5.69
C GLU A 36 8.00 4.25 6.75
N ASP A 37 7.18 3.29 6.34
CA ASP A 37 6.88 2.09 7.12
C ASP A 37 7.63 0.91 6.50
N ARG A 38 8.60 0.38 7.23
CA ARG A 38 9.37 -0.79 6.82
C ARG A 38 8.74 -2.03 7.45
N GLU A 39 7.86 -2.69 6.71
CA GLU A 39 7.40 -4.02 7.13
C GLU A 39 8.58 -5.01 7.16
N THR A 40 8.44 -6.05 7.98
CA THR A 40 9.42 -7.13 8.22
C THR A 40 9.90 -7.83 6.94
N THR A 41 9.21 -7.65 5.82
CA THR A 41 9.54 -8.21 4.49
C THR A 41 10.57 -7.38 3.71
N GLY A 42 11.03 -6.25 4.24
CA GLY A 42 12.08 -5.42 3.64
C GLY A 42 11.59 -4.50 2.51
N GLN A 43 10.28 -4.43 2.27
CA GLN A 43 9.71 -3.47 1.32
C GLN A 43 9.38 -2.15 2.05
N VAL A 44 9.85 -1.03 1.49
CA VAL A 44 9.48 0.30 1.97
C VAL A 44 8.04 0.58 1.55
N GLY A 45 7.16 0.76 2.53
CA GLY A 45 5.84 1.33 2.37
C GLY A 45 5.77 2.74 2.96
N TYR A 46 4.63 3.40 2.79
CA TYR A 46 4.35 4.72 3.31
C TYR A 46 3.09 4.68 4.17
N GLY A 47 3.16 5.21 5.39
CA GLY A 47 1.99 5.30 6.27
C GLY A 47 0.90 6.20 5.68
N ILE A 48 -0.33 5.70 5.63
CA ILE A 48 -1.51 6.47 5.22
C ILE A 48 -2.68 6.15 6.16
N GLY A 49 -2.89 7.02 7.15
CA GLY A 49 -3.80 6.73 8.26
C GLY A 49 -3.36 5.48 9.01
N ASN A 50 -4.24 4.47 9.09
CA ASN A 50 -3.96 3.19 9.75
C ASN A 50 -3.51 2.08 8.77
N SER A 51 -3.18 2.44 7.54
CA SER A 51 -2.78 1.51 6.49
C SER A 51 -1.38 1.86 5.95
N VAL A 52 -0.76 0.90 5.28
CA VAL A 52 0.53 1.10 4.59
C VAL A 52 0.35 1.05 3.09
N LEU A 53 0.88 2.05 2.37
CA LEU A 53 0.94 2.07 0.92
C LEU A 53 2.29 1.50 0.44
N VAL A 54 2.27 0.39 -0.29
CA VAL A 54 3.45 -0.21 -0.91
C VAL A 54 3.44 0.04 -2.40
N ILE A 55 4.51 0.62 -2.94
CA ILE A 55 4.63 0.90 -4.38
C ILE A 55 5.37 -0.25 -5.06
N ARG A 56 4.78 -0.81 -6.12
CA ARG A 56 5.36 -1.89 -6.91
C ARG A 56 5.52 -1.46 -8.37
N GLN A 57 6.65 -1.83 -8.97
CA GLN A 57 6.86 -1.60 -10.39
C GLN A 57 6.09 -2.64 -11.20
N TYR A 58 5.11 -2.18 -11.98
CA TYR A 58 4.39 -3.01 -12.93
C TYR A 58 4.08 -2.20 -14.19
N PRO A 59 4.13 -2.81 -15.38
CA PRO A 59 3.68 -2.17 -16.60
C PRO A 59 2.14 -2.01 -16.59
N PRO A 60 1.59 -1.06 -17.35
CA PRO A 60 0.16 -1.03 -17.63
C PRO A 60 -0.29 -2.35 -18.26
N THR A 61 -1.46 -2.85 -17.87
CA THR A 61 -2.02 -4.12 -18.32
C THR A 61 -3.54 -4.03 -18.34
N ASP A 62 -4.17 -4.76 -19.27
CA ASP A 62 -5.63 -4.90 -19.34
C ASP A 62 -6.17 -5.83 -18.23
N ASP A 63 -5.30 -6.62 -17.61
CA ASP A 63 -5.62 -7.50 -16.47
C ASP A 63 -4.71 -7.20 -15.26
N PRO A 64 -5.01 -6.16 -14.47
CA PRO A 64 -4.22 -5.79 -13.31
C PRO A 64 -4.43 -6.76 -12.14
N ASN A 65 -3.39 -6.93 -11.31
CA ASN A 65 -3.48 -7.69 -10.06
C ASN A 65 -3.36 -6.76 -8.84
N PRO A 66 -4.40 -5.94 -8.52
CA PRO A 66 -4.39 -5.09 -7.34
C PRO A 66 -4.36 -5.96 -6.08
N ARG A 67 -3.56 -5.57 -5.09
CA ARG A 67 -3.51 -6.29 -3.80
C ARG A 67 -3.87 -5.35 -2.66
N ILE A 68 -4.91 -5.72 -1.93
CA ILE A 68 -5.30 -5.12 -0.66
C ILE A 68 -5.21 -6.21 0.41
N THR A 69 -4.41 -5.97 1.44
CA THR A 69 -4.32 -6.85 2.60
C THR A 69 -5.27 -6.33 3.66
N LEU A 70 -6.15 -7.20 4.17
CA LEU A 70 -7.07 -6.88 5.26
C LEU A 70 -6.48 -7.37 6.59
N GLN A 71 -6.70 -6.59 7.64
CA GLN A 71 -6.55 -7.05 9.02
C GLN A 71 -7.83 -7.82 9.41
N VAL A 72 -7.65 -8.98 10.05
CA VAL A 72 -8.70 -9.82 10.64
C VAL A 72 -8.56 -9.86 12.15
#